data_AF-Q7URU9-F1
#
_entry.id   AF-Q7URU9-F1
#
_cell.length_a   1.000
_cell.length_b   1.000
_cell.length_c   1.000
_cell.angle_alpha   90.00
_cell.angle_beta   90.00
_cell.angle_gamma   90.00
#
_symmetry.space_group_name_H-M   'P 1'
#
loop_
_entity.id
_entity.type
_entity.pdbx_description
1 polymer ?
#
loop_
_entity_poly.entity_id
_entity_poly.type
_entity_poly.pdbx_seq_one_letter_code
_entity_poly.pdbx_strand_id
1 'polypeptide(L)'
;MPPTELDVTKEPQQPDHSIDISQLTDAELHTALQSIPCQSGEDEPAPLVELTGLKSQHSAMMRCETPLRFQATGNLGDYAFAFCRDADIRLDGNVGHGAGDGMSGGVVLITGNAGCGLGSAMTGGTLAVYGSAGDRVGAAMRGGSIFVRGNVGDDTGAGALGGTIVVGGDAGKRLGDGLNNVTVFLRGKAKSLAPGVIEAPLRKREEVRLGLLLMGASIRGSASEFRRIIPKARLDAEEAGAGEIRPNWR
;
A
#
# COMPACT_ATOMS: atom_id res chain seq x y z
N MET A 1 -8.07 14.01 7.56
CA MET A 1 -8.18 14.13 6.10
C MET A 1 -8.82 12.85 5.57
N PRO A 2 -9.82 12.94 4.67
CA PRO A 2 -10.23 11.78 3.90
C PRO A 2 -9.05 11.32 3.02
N PRO A 3 -8.93 10.02 2.70
CA PRO A 3 -7.95 9.58 1.71
C PRO A 3 -8.25 10.28 0.39
N THR A 4 -7.23 10.90 -0.21
CA THR A 4 -7.28 11.48 -1.55
C THR A 4 -7.80 10.40 -2.52
N GLU A 5 -8.91 10.66 -3.21
CA GLU A 5 -9.48 9.74 -4.20
C GLU A 5 -8.41 9.36 -5.23
N LEU A 6 -8.04 8.07 -5.33
CA LEU A 6 -7.13 7.60 -6.38
C LEU A 6 -7.97 7.39 -7.64
N ASP A 7 -8.24 8.51 -8.30
CA ASP A 7 -8.93 8.49 -9.58
C ASP A 7 -7.94 8.05 -10.67
N VAL A 8 -8.07 6.77 -11.05
CA VAL A 8 -7.28 6.10 -12.09
C VAL A 8 -7.89 6.32 -13.48
N THR A 9 -9.01 7.06 -13.57
CA THR A 9 -9.78 7.27 -14.80
C THR A 9 -9.71 8.68 -15.39
N LYS A 10 -8.98 9.62 -14.78
CA LYS A 10 -8.73 10.94 -15.38
C LYS A 10 -7.81 10.82 -16.61
N GLU A 11 -8.18 11.51 -17.68
CA GLU A 11 -7.32 11.74 -18.85
C GLU A 11 -5.93 12.21 -18.40
N PRO A 12 -4.84 11.75 -19.04
CA PRO A 12 -3.49 12.10 -18.64
C PRO A 12 -3.33 13.62 -18.68
N GLN A 13 -3.22 14.24 -17.51
CA GLN A 13 -2.88 15.65 -17.38
C GLN A 13 -1.48 15.85 -17.96
N GLN A 14 -1.31 16.89 -18.77
CA GLN A 14 0.01 17.25 -19.31
C GLN A 14 0.96 17.53 -18.13
N PRO A 15 2.16 16.93 -18.10
CA PRO A 15 3.07 17.11 -16.97
C PRO A 15 3.63 18.53 -16.93
N ASP A 16 3.78 19.07 -15.72
CA ASP A 16 4.41 20.38 -15.47
C ASP A 16 5.93 20.31 -15.73
N HIS A 17 6.52 19.15 -15.44
CA HIS A 17 7.93 18.87 -15.64
C HIS A 17 8.12 17.46 -16.21
N SER A 18 9.11 17.28 -17.11
CA SER A 18 9.52 15.96 -17.60
C SER A 18 11.01 15.77 -17.34
N ILE A 19 11.38 14.66 -16.70
CA ILE A 19 12.75 14.34 -16.31
C ILE A 19 13.11 12.96 -16.88
N ASP A 20 14.15 12.91 -17.72
CA ASP A 20 14.76 11.65 -18.17
C ASP A 20 15.77 11.17 -17.13
N ILE A 21 15.46 10.06 -16.48
CA ILE A 21 16.32 9.47 -15.43
C ILE A 21 17.35 8.48 -15.98
N SER A 22 17.42 8.29 -17.30
CA SER A 22 18.33 7.31 -17.90
C SER A 22 19.80 7.68 -17.81
N GLN A 23 20.10 8.98 -17.65
CA GLN A 23 21.46 9.54 -17.55
C GLN A 23 21.73 10.20 -16.20
N LEU A 24 20.77 10.19 -15.27
CA LEU A 24 20.91 10.82 -13.95
C LEU A 24 21.35 9.79 -12.91
N THR A 25 22.23 10.21 -12.02
CA THR A 25 22.49 9.51 -10.76
C THR A 25 21.36 9.77 -9.75
N ASP A 26 21.24 8.93 -8.72
CA ASP A 26 20.23 9.10 -7.66
C ASP A 26 20.32 10.46 -6.96
N ALA A 27 21.53 10.98 -6.76
CA ALA A 27 21.78 12.28 -6.13
C ALA A 27 21.35 13.45 -7.02
N GLU A 28 21.61 13.35 -8.32
CA GLU A 28 21.18 14.36 -9.31
C GLU A 28 19.66 14.36 -9.45
N LEU A 29 19.03 13.19 -9.50
CA LEU A 29 17.57 13.08 -9.48
C LEU A 29 16.99 13.73 -8.22
N HIS A 30 17.51 13.39 -7.04
CA HIS A 30 17.03 13.97 -5.78
C HIS A 30 17.15 15.50 -5.76
N THR A 31 18.28 16.03 -6.24
CA THR A 31 18.52 17.48 -6.34
C THR A 31 17.56 18.15 -7.32
N ALA A 32 17.34 17.53 -8.49
CA ALA A 32 16.39 18.02 -9.49
C ALA A 32 14.97 18.10 -8.90
N LEU A 33 14.53 17.07 -8.18
CA LEU A 33 13.22 17.03 -7.54
C LEU A 33 13.06 18.09 -6.45
N GLN A 34 14.09 18.31 -5.63
CA GLN A 34 14.07 19.35 -4.59
C GLN A 34 14.02 20.78 -5.16
N SER A 35 14.50 20.99 -6.39
CA SER A 35 14.49 22.29 -7.04
C SER A 35 13.11 22.70 -7.58
N ILE A 36 12.16 21.75 -7.65
CA ILE A 36 10.81 22.01 -8.15
C ILE A 36 10.02 22.78 -7.08
N PRO A 37 9.55 24.00 -7.39
CA PRO A 37 8.82 24.82 -6.43
C PRO A 37 7.46 24.18 -6.13
N CYS A 38 7.26 23.75 -4.89
CA CYS A 38 5.97 23.30 -4.38
C CYS A 38 5.27 24.49 -3.72
N GLN A 39 4.22 25.01 -4.34
CA GLN A 39 3.42 26.06 -3.70
C GLN A 39 2.55 25.43 -2.61
N SER A 40 2.58 26.00 -1.40
CA SER A 40 1.89 25.48 -0.22
C SER A 40 0.49 26.11 -0.03
N GLY A 41 -0.29 26.21 -1.11
CA GLY A 41 -1.68 26.67 -1.07
C GLY A 41 -2.65 25.49 -1.06
N GLU A 42 -3.74 25.57 -0.28
CA GLU A 42 -4.72 24.48 -0.13
C GLU A 42 -5.53 24.17 -1.41
N ASP A 43 -5.49 25.06 -2.42
CA ASP A 43 -6.35 24.99 -3.62
C ASP A 43 -5.63 24.60 -4.92
N GLU A 44 -4.28 24.54 -4.96
CA GLU A 44 -3.55 24.13 -6.17
C GLU A 44 -2.95 22.73 -6.02
N PRO A 45 -3.16 21.84 -7.01
CA PRO A 45 -2.60 20.50 -6.95
C PRO A 45 -1.07 20.56 -7.08
N ALA A 46 -0.37 19.72 -6.31
CA ALA A 46 1.08 19.58 -6.38
C ALA A 46 1.59 19.41 -7.83
N PRO A 47 2.79 19.94 -8.17
CA PRO A 47 3.35 19.81 -9.50
C PRO A 47 3.42 18.35 -9.96
N LEU A 48 2.99 18.08 -11.19
CA LEU A 48 3.07 16.79 -11.84
C LEU A 48 4.39 16.65 -12.60
N VAL A 49 5.19 15.68 -12.20
CA VAL A 49 6.47 15.34 -12.80
C VAL A 49 6.36 14.01 -13.53
N GLU A 50 6.63 14.01 -14.83
CA GLU A 50 6.79 12.80 -15.61
C GLU A 50 8.24 12.31 -15.53
N LEU A 51 8.43 11.04 -15.17
CA LEU A 51 9.73 10.37 -15.21
C LEU A 51 9.78 9.46 -16.43
N THR A 52 10.79 9.68 -17.27
CA THR A 52 11.03 8.89 -18.49
C THR A 52 12.39 8.21 -18.43
N GLY A 53 12.65 7.26 -19.33
CA GLY A 53 13.95 6.58 -19.39
C GLY A 53 14.20 5.56 -18.28
N LEU A 54 13.13 5.00 -17.69
CA LEU A 54 13.21 3.96 -16.67
C LEU A 54 13.86 2.69 -17.24
N LYS A 55 14.95 2.25 -16.59
CA LYS A 55 15.76 1.07 -16.93
C LYS A 55 15.95 0.16 -15.73
N SER A 56 14.93 0.02 -14.88
CA SER A 56 14.98 -0.78 -13.64
C SER A 56 16.05 -0.30 -12.66
N GLN A 57 16.29 1.02 -12.60
CA GLN A 57 17.20 1.60 -11.62
C GLN A 57 16.74 1.24 -10.21
N HIS A 58 17.67 0.77 -9.38
CA HIS A 58 17.44 0.57 -7.95
C HIS A 58 17.28 1.93 -7.27
N SER A 59 16.59 1.97 -6.14
CA SER A 59 16.56 3.14 -5.26
C SER A 59 15.95 4.40 -5.87
N ALA A 60 15.28 4.28 -7.01
CA ALA A 60 14.57 5.36 -7.66
C ALA A 60 13.50 5.94 -6.72
N MET A 61 13.46 7.27 -6.64
CA MET A 61 12.49 8.01 -5.83
C MET A 61 12.52 7.69 -4.33
N MET A 62 13.61 7.14 -3.81
CA MET A 62 13.79 7.00 -2.36
C MET A 62 13.84 8.36 -1.69
N ARG A 63 13.32 8.43 -0.46
CA ARG A 63 13.35 9.64 0.40
C ARG A 63 12.73 10.86 -0.28
N CYS A 64 11.65 10.64 -1.05
CA CYS A 64 10.85 11.75 -1.54
C CYS A 64 10.07 12.36 -0.36
N GLU A 65 10.50 13.56 0.03
CA GLU A 65 9.94 14.33 1.15
C GLU A 65 9.17 15.57 0.67
N THR A 66 9.13 15.82 -0.64
CA THR A 66 8.45 16.95 -1.26
C THR A 66 7.10 16.52 -1.83
N PRO A 67 6.01 17.28 -1.56
CA PRO A 67 4.67 16.94 -2.02
C PRO A 67 4.56 17.14 -3.53
N LEU A 68 5.02 16.15 -4.28
CA LEU A 68 5.04 16.11 -5.74
C LEU A 68 4.16 14.95 -6.23
N ARG A 69 3.54 15.16 -7.40
CA ARG A 69 2.84 14.09 -8.12
C ARG A 69 3.79 13.53 -9.17
N PHE A 70 3.92 12.22 -9.23
CA PHE A 70 4.78 11.53 -10.20
C PHE A 70 3.98 10.62 -11.11
N GLN A 71 4.30 10.66 -12.40
CA GLN A 71 3.87 9.66 -13.36
C GLN A 71 5.08 9.08 -14.06
N ALA A 72 5.17 7.75 -14.11
CA ALA A 72 6.28 7.06 -14.75
C ALA A 72 5.75 5.84 -15.49
N THR A 73 6.29 5.56 -16.67
CA THR A 73 6.01 4.34 -17.42
C THR A 73 7.31 3.54 -17.59
N GLY A 74 7.28 2.27 -17.22
CA GLY A 74 8.44 1.38 -17.26
C GLY A 74 8.67 0.68 -15.92
N ASN A 75 9.79 -0.04 -15.83
CA ASN A 75 10.11 -0.82 -14.64
C ASN A 75 11.12 -0.10 -13.75
N LEU A 76 10.96 -0.22 -12.44
CA LEU A 76 11.94 0.21 -11.43
C LEU A 76 12.56 -1.00 -10.73
N GLY A 77 13.77 -0.80 -10.19
CA GLY A 77 14.50 -1.83 -9.47
C GLY A 77 14.09 -1.94 -8.01
N ASP A 78 14.98 -2.53 -7.21
CA ASP A 78 14.77 -2.71 -5.77
C ASP A 78 14.76 -1.38 -5.01
N TYR A 79 14.02 -1.32 -3.91
CA TYR A 79 13.87 -0.18 -3.00
C TYR A 79 13.29 1.08 -3.63
N ALA A 80 12.62 0.96 -4.77
CA ALA A 80 11.85 2.07 -5.32
C ALA A 80 10.86 2.60 -4.27
N PHE A 81 10.79 3.92 -4.13
CA PHE A 81 9.89 4.62 -3.19
C PHE A 81 10.13 4.34 -1.69
N ALA A 82 11.28 3.74 -1.33
CA ALA A 82 11.60 3.52 0.08
C ALA A 82 11.78 4.86 0.82
N PHE A 83 11.35 4.90 2.08
CA PHE A 83 11.40 6.07 2.97
C PHE A 83 10.69 7.33 2.43
N CYS A 84 9.73 7.18 1.51
CA CYS A 84 8.87 8.29 1.09
C CYS A 84 7.98 8.76 2.24
N ARG A 85 7.77 10.07 2.32
CA ARG A 85 6.94 10.71 3.36
C ARG A 85 5.74 11.44 2.79
N ASP A 86 5.87 12.11 1.65
CA ASP A 86 4.82 12.94 1.11
C ASP A 86 4.97 13.06 -0.40
N ALA A 87 4.38 12.12 -1.15
CA ALA A 87 4.38 12.11 -2.61
C ALA A 87 3.18 11.29 -3.10
N ASP A 88 2.61 11.64 -4.26
CA ASP A 88 1.60 10.84 -4.97
C ASP A 88 2.23 10.28 -6.24
N ILE A 89 2.53 9.00 -6.24
CA ILE A 89 3.32 8.34 -7.27
C ILE A 89 2.44 7.36 -8.02
N ARG A 90 2.45 7.45 -9.35
CA ARG A 90 1.81 6.49 -10.25
C ARG A 90 2.86 5.90 -11.18
N LEU A 91 3.11 4.60 -11.03
CA LEU A 91 4.02 3.83 -11.86
C LEU A 91 3.20 2.87 -12.73
N ASP A 92 3.26 3.07 -14.04
CA ASP A 92 2.80 2.09 -15.01
C ASP A 92 3.92 1.10 -15.37
N GLY A 93 3.99 0.00 -14.61
CA GLY A 93 5.00 -1.04 -14.79
C GLY A 93 5.30 -1.82 -13.51
N ASN A 94 6.41 -2.57 -13.51
CA ASN A 94 6.81 -3.42 -12.40
C ASN A 94 7.89 -2.77 -11.54
N VAL A 95 8.01 -3.26 -10.31
CA VAL A 95 9.02 -2.81 -9.36
C VAL A 95 9.65 -4.00 -8.65
N GLY A 96 10.94 -3.86 -8.31
CA GLY A 96 11.73 -4.87 -7.61
C GLY A 96 11.35 -5.08 -6.13
N HIS A 97 12.30 -5.65 -5.39
CA HIS A 97 12.17 -5.97 -3.97
C HIS A 97 12.17 -4.71 -3.10
N GLY A 98 11.56 -4.74 -1.91
CA GLY A 98 11.65 -3.65 -0.93
C GLY A 98 10.95 -2.36 -1.35
N ALA A 99 10.03 -2.44 -2.32
CA ALA A 99 9.27 -1.29 -2.79
C ALA A 99 8.47 -0.65 -1.64
N GLY A 100 8.62 0.66 -1.41
CA GLY A 100 7.96 1.36 -0.31
C GLY A 100 8.44 0.95 1.09
N ASP A 101 9.62 0.33 1.22
CA ASP A 101 10.20 0.00 2.53
C ASP A 101 10.39 1.26 3.38
N GLY A 102 9.96 1.23 4.64
CA GLY A 102 10.05 2.37 5.56
C GLY A 102 9.18 3.58 5.17
N MET A 103 8.23 3.44 4.24
CA MET A 103 7.32 4.52 3.86
C MET A 103 6.53 5.01 5.08
N SER A 104 6.40 6.34 5.22
CA SER A 104 5.78 7.01 6.37
C SER A 104 4.56 7.86 6.01
N GLY A 105 4.37 8.15 4.73
CA GLY A 105 3.23 8.89 4.20
C GLY A 105 3.28 8.95 2.67
N GLY A 106 2.34 9.68 2.07
CA GLY A 106 2.13 9.70 0.62
C GLY A 106 1.30 8.52 0.10
N VAL A 107 1.14 8.47 -1.22
CA VAL A 107 0.46 7.40 -1.94
C VAL A 107 1.32 6.91 -3.09
N VAL A 108 1.43 5.59 -3.25
CA VAL A 108 2.14 4.96 -4.35
C VAL A 108 1.20 3.95 -5.01
N LEU A 109 0.98 4.10 -6.31
CA LEU A 109 0.18 3.22 -7.15
C LEU A 109 1.07 2.58 -8.21
N ILE A 110 1.05 1.26 -8.28
CA ILE A 110 1.83 0.44 -9.22
C ILE A 110 0.84 -0.41 -10.02
N THR A 111 0.80 -0.24 -11.35
CA THR A 111 -0.12 -1.01 -12.20
C THR A 111 0.35 -2.46 -12.41
N GLY A 112 1.67 -2.70 -12.37
CA GLY A 112 2.28 -4.01 -12.55
C GLY A 112 2.48 -4.77 -11.25
N ASN A 113 3.56 -5.57 -11.20
CA ASN A 113 3.89 -6.42 -10.07
C ASN A 113 4.98 -5.79 -9.18
N ALA A 114 5.02 -6.24 -7.93
CA ALA A 114 6.06 -5.88 -6.97
C ALA A 114 6.84 -7.12 -6.49
N GLY A 115 8.11 -6.94 -6.15
CA GLY A 115 8.93 -7.99 -5.56
C GLY A 115 8.57 -8.32 -4.10
N CYS A 116 9.40 -9.17 -3.50
CA CYS A 116 9.44 -9.44 -2.06
C CYS A 116 9.61 -8.15 -1.23
N GLY A 117 8.98 -8.10 -0.06
CA GLY A 117 9.19 -7.05 0.92
C GLY A 117 8.48 -5.73 0.61
N LEU A 118 7.46 -5.74 -0.26
CA LEU A 118 6.60 -4.59 -0.53
C LEU A 118 6.07 -3.99 0.80
N GLY A 119 6.33 -2.71 1.04
CA GLY A 119 5.86 -1.99 2.23
C GLY A 119 6.43 -2.51 3.54
N SER A 120 7.61 -3.13 3.52
CA SER A 120 8.30 -3.53 4.76
C SER A 120 8.52 -2.32 5.67
N ALA A 121 8.47 -2.52 6.98
CA ALA A 121 8.67 -1.49 8.00
C ALA A 121 7.84 -0.19 7.81
N MET A 122 6.78 -0.21 7.01
CA MET A 122 5.92 0.94 6.72
C MET A 122 5.26 1.44 8.00
N THR A 123 5.24 2.76 8.19
CA THR A 123 4.66 3.42 9.37
C THR A 123 3.40 4.22 9.04
N GLY A 124 3.22 4.59 7.76
CA GLY A 124 2.08 5.38 7.28
C GLY A 124 2.10 5.48 5.75
N GLY A 125 1.04 6.06 5.18
CA GLY A 125 0.83 6.16 3.73
C GLY A 125 -0.06 5.07 3.14
N THR A 126 -0.19 5.08 1.81
CA THR A 126 -0.94 4.08 1.04
C THR A 126 -0.10 3.53 -0.10
N LEU A 127 -0.04 2.20 -0.22
CA LEU A 127 0.71 1.51 -1.27
C LEU A 127 -0.21 0.53 -1.98
N ALA A 128 -0.49 0.76 -3.26
CA ALA A 128 -1.43 -0.03 -4.06
C ALA A 128 -0.73 -0.65 -5.26
N VAL A 129 -0.89 -1.97 -5.44
CA VAL A 129 -0.32 -2.79 -6.51
C VAL A 129 -1.44 -3.52 -7.23
N TYR A 130 -1.58 -3.31 -8.53
CA TYR A 130 -2.65 -3.92 -9.33
C TYR A 130 -2.31 -5.31 -9.83
N GLY A 131 -1.01 -5.63 -9.96
CA GLY A 131 -0.52 -6.98 -10.16
C GLY A 131 -0.42 -7.77 -8.86
N SER A 132 0.53 -8.69 -8.82
CA SER A 132 0.87 -9.51 -7.66
C SER A 132 2.11 -8.96 -6.94
N ALA A 133 2.28 -9.33 -5.68
CA ALA A 133 3.45 -9.02 -4.87
C ALA A 133 4.15 -10.31 -4.39
N GLY A 134 5.46 -10.21 -4.14
CA GLY A 134 6.25 -11.35 -3.66
C GLY A 134 6.01 -11.69 -2.19
N ASP A 135 6.99 -12.34 -1.57
CA ASP A 135 6.94 -12.71 -0.16
C ASP A 135 7.04 -11.49 0.76
N ARG A 136 6.68 -11.64 2.04
CA ARG A 136 6.92 -10.65 3.11
C ARG A 136 6.30 -9.27 2.87
N VAL A 137 5.18 -9.21 2.15
CA VAL A 137 4.41 -7.97 2.00
C VAL A 137 4.02 -7.44 3.39
N GLY A 138 4.33 -6.18 3.67
CA GLY A 138 4.04 -5.53 4.94
C GLY A 138 4.81 -6.12 6.13
N ALA A 139 5.94 -6.79 5.91
CA ALA A 139 6.72 -7.33 7.02
C ALA A 139 7.18 -6.21 7.98
N ALA A 140 7.03 -6.42 9.28
CA ALA A 140 7.36 -5.44 10.32
C ALA A 140 6.67 -4.06 10.19
N MET A 141 5.61 -3.93 9.38
CA MET A 141 4.88 -2.67 9.27
C MET A 141 4.22 -2.30 10.61
N ARG A 142 4.16 -0.99 10.92
CA ARG A 142 3.57 -0.44 12.14
C ARG A 142 2.28 0.33 11.86
N GLY A 143 2.07 0.74 10.61
CA GLY A 143 0.92 1.52 10.17
C GLY A 143 0.89 1.67 8.65
N GLY A 144 -0.09 2.41 8.14
CA GLY A 144 -0.34 2.53 6.70
C GLY A 144 -1.27 1.45 6.15
N SER A 145 -1.52 1.54 4.84
CA SER A 145 -2.40 0.61 4.12
C SER A 145 -1.72 0.08 2.85
N ILE A 146 -1.69 -1.25 2.69
CA ILE A 146 -1.16 -1.92 1.51
C ILE A 146 -2.32 -2.62 0.79
N PHE A 147 -2.43 -2.41 -0.52
CA PHE A 147 -3.44 -3.03 -1.37
C PHE A 147 -2.74 -3.81 -2.48
N VAL A 148 -3.03 -5.10 -2.59
CA VAL A 148 -2.55 -5.94 -3.69
C VAL A 148 -3.77 -6.57 -4.35
N ARG A 149 -4.05 -6.22 -5.60
CA ARG A 149 -5.20 -6.75 -6.33
C ARG A 149 -4.99 -8.21 -6.72
N GLY A 150 -3.76 -8.59 -7.07
CA GLY A 150 -3.35 -9.95 -7.39
C GLY A 150 -3.01 -10.79 -6.17
N ASN A 151 -2.08 -11.73 -6.36
CA ASN A 151 -1.64 -12.66 -5.32
C ASN A 151 -0.51 -12.05 -4.47
N VAL A 152 -0.33 -12.59 -3.26
CA VAL A 152 0.82 -12.30 -2.40
C VAL A 152 1.58 -13.58 -2.05
N GLY A 153 2.87 -13.46 -1.80
CA GLY A 153 3.73 -14.58 -1.44
C GLY A 153 3.58 -15.05 0.01
N ASP A 154 4.58 -15.80 0.46
CA ASP A 154 4.69 -16.32 1.83
C ASP A 154 4.96 -15.17 2.83
N ASP A 155 4.66 -15.37 4.11
CA ASP A 155 5.00 -14.45 5.22
C ASP A 155 4.42 -13.03 5.09
N THR A 156 3.32 -12.86 4.35
CA THR A 156 2.64 -11.57 4.27
C THR A 156 2.12 -11.16 5.65
N GLY A 157 2.52 -9.98 6.12
CA GLY A 157 2.20 -9.45 7.45
C GLY A 157 3.10 -9.97 8.57
N ALA A 158 4.17 -10.72 8.29
CA ALA A 158 5.05 -11.26 9.33
C ALA A 158 5.68 -10.16 10.19
N GLY A 159 5.50 -10.24 11.51
CA GLY A 159 6.01 -9.24 12.47
C GLY A 159 5.33 -7.87 12.38
N ALA A 160 4.26 -7.72 11.60
CA ALA A 160 3.56 -6.45 11.44
C ALA A 160 2.84 -6.05 12.73
N LEU A 161 3.32 -4.99 13.38
CA LEU A 161 2.78 -4.47 14.64
C LEU A 161 1.38 -3.84 14.47
N GLY A 162 1.07 -3.33 13.29
CA GLY A 162 -0.19 -2.66 12.99
C GLY A 162 -0.34 -2.30 11.51
N GLY A 163 -1.48 -1.70 11.13
CA GLY A 163 -1.79 -1.34 9.75
C GLY A 163 -2.78 -2.29 9.07
N THR A 164 -3.01 -2.08 7.78
CA THR A 164 -4.01 -2.82 7.00
C THR A 164 -3.41 -3.34 5.71
N ILE A 165 -3.60 -4.63 5.43
CA ILE A 165 -3.19 -5.26 4.17
C ILE A 165 -4.45 -5.81 3.51
N VAL A 166 -4.69 -5.50 2.25
CA VAL A 166 -5.82 -6.01 1.46
C VAL A 166 -5.28 -6.80 0.28
N VAL A 167 -5.72 -8.06 0.16
CA VAL A 167 -5.29 -9.00 -0.87
C VAL A 167 -6.50 -9.46 -1.68
N GLY A 168 -6.53 -9.08 -2.96
CA GLY A 168 -7.58 -9.43 -3.91
C GLY A 168 -7.45 -10.82 -4.52
N GLY A 169 -6.26 -11.43 -4.50
CA GLY A 169 -5.99 -12.79 -4.96
C GLY A 169 -5.79 -13.78 -3.82
N ASP A 170 -4.94 -14.77 -4.08
CA ASP A 170 -4.53 -15.79 -3.12
C ASP A 170 -3.27 -15.36 -2.34
N ALA A 171 -3.06 -15.98 -1.19
CA ALA A 171 -1.89 -15.76 -0.34
C ALA A 171 -1.06 -17.04 -0.17
N GLY A 172 0.24 -16.85 0.04
CA GLY A 172 1.17 -17.94 0.33
C GLY A 172 0.99 -18.56 1.71
N LYS A 173 2.08 -19.10 2.25
CA LYS A 173 2.14 -19.72 3.58
C LYS A 173 2.31 -18.65 4.67
N ARG A 174 1.83 -18.96 5.87
CA ARG A 174 2.00 -18.15 7.09
C ARG A 174 1.47 -16.71 6.92
N LEU A 175 0.25 -16.60 6.38
CA LEU A 175 -0.41 -15.30 6.27
C LEU A 175 -0.75 -14.73 7.65
N GLY A 176 -0.45 -13.45 7.85
CA GLY A 176 -0.74 -12.68 9.05
C GLY A 176 0.29 -12.86 10.16
N ASP A 177 0.01 -12.26 11.31
CA ASP A 177 0.84 -12.38 12.52
C ASP A 177 -0.07 -12.58 13.73
N GLY A 178 0.20 -13.62 14.53
CA GLY A 178 -0.65 -14.00 15.66
C GLY A 178 -0.41 -13.21 16.94
N LEU A 179 0.65 -12.39 17.00
CA LEU A 179 1.07 -11.66 18.20
C LEU A 179 0.79 -10.15 18.10
N ASN A 180 0.36 -9.67 16.93
CA ASN A 180 0.30 -8.25 16.63
C ASN A 180 -1.03 -7.80 16.01
N ASN A 181 -1.23 -6.48 15.87
CA ASN A 181 -2.53 -5.90 15.53
C ASN A 181 -2.74 -5.65 14.02
N VAL A 182 -1.91 -6.25 13.15
CA VAL A 182 -2.13 -6.17 11.71
C VAL A 182 -3.49 -6.75 11.35
N THR A 183 -4.21 -6.08 10.45
CA THR A 183 -5.47 -6.57 9.91
C THR A 183 -5.27 -6.89 8.44
N VAL A 184 -5.43 -8.15 8.07
CA VAL A 184 -5.34 -8.58 6.67
C VAL A 184 -6.73 -8.92 6.16
N PHE A 185 -7.14 -8.34 5.04
CA PHE A 185 -8.36 -8.69 4.32
C PHE A 185 -8.00 -9.54 3.10
N LEU A 186 -8.59 -10.72 2.97
CA LEU A 186 -8.27 -11.67 1.91
C LEU A 186 -9.54 -12.07 1.15
N ARG A 187 -9.54 -11.92 -0.18
CA ARG A 187 -10.63 -12.42 -1.05
C ARG A 187 -10.42 -13.88 -1.45
N GLY A 188 -9.21 -14.23 -1.91
CA GLY A 188 -8.84 -15.59 -2.32
C GLY A 188 -8.53 -16.52 -1.14
N LYS A 189 -7.65 -17.50 -1.34
CA LYS A 189 -7.29 -18.51 -0.32
C LYS A 189 -5.85 -18.35 0.13
N ALA A 190 -5.60 -18.55 1.42
CA ALA A 190 -4.25 -18.68 1.95
C ALA A 190 -3.82 -20.15 1.90
N LYS A 191 -2.55 -20.42 1.56
CA LYS A 191 -2.01 -21.79 1.66
C LYS A 191 -1.92 -22.25 3.12
N SER A 192 -1.55 -21.34 4.02
CA SER A 192 -1.65 -21.54 5.47
C SER A 192 -1.65 -20.20 6.20
N LEU A 193 -2.23 -20.19 7.40
CA LEU A 193 -2.18 -19.04 8.30
C LEU A 193 -0.98 -19.15 9.24
N ALA A 194 -0.48 -18.02 9.74
CA ALA A 194 0.54 -18.02 10.78
C ALA A 194 -0.02 -18.59 12.10
N PRO A 195 0.84 -19.14 12.99
CA PRO A 195 0.38 -19.62 14.30
C PRO A 195 -0.38 -18.54 15.08
N GLY A 196 -1.54 -18.89 15.63
CA GLY A 196 -2.39 -17.95 16.38
C GLY A 196 -3.25 -17.03 15.52
N VAL A 197 -3.21 -17.16 14.19
CA VAL A 197 -4.06 -16.41 13.25
C VAL A 197 -5.25 -17.27 12.81
N ILE A 198 -6.42 -16.64 12.65
CA ILE A 198 -7.65 -17.29 12.21
C ILE A 198 -8.36 -16.45 11.14
N GLU A 199 -9.24 -17.11 10.38
CA GLU A 199 -10.21 -16.42 9.54
C GLU A 199 -11.43 -16.03 10.36
N ALA A 200 -11.92 -14.81 10.19
CA ALA A 200 -13.13 -14.30 10.82
C ALA A 200 -14.02 -13.55 9.80
N PRO A 201 -15.34 -13.47 10.04
CA PRO A 201 -16.27 -12.78 9.14
C PRO A 201 -16.13 -11.27 9.26
N LEU A 202 -16.25 -10.50 8.17
CA LEU A 202 -16.17 -9.03 8.24
C LEU A 202 -17.25 -8.44 9.15
N ARG A 203 -16.88 -7.37 9.86
CA ARG A 203 -17.84 -6.53 10.58
C ARG A 203 -18.38 -5.45 9.64
N LYS A 204 -19.62 -5.00 9.86
CA LYS A 204 -20.25 -3.92 9.05
C LYS A 204 -19.37 -2.67 8.93
N ARG A 205 -18.71 -2.24 10.01
CA ARG A 205 -17.80 -1.07 10.00
C ARG A 205 -16.58 -1.29 9.10
N GLU A 206 -16.07 -2.52 9.05
CA GLU A 206 -14.91 -2.89 8.22
C GLU A 206 -15.33 -3.04 6.76
N GLU A 207 -16.53 -3.55 6.50
CA GLU A 207 -17.09 -3.64 5.15
C GLU A 207 -17.23 -2.26 4.50
N VAL A 208 -17.74 -1.27 5.24
CA VAL A 208 -17.81 0.12 4.77
C VAL A 208 -16.41 0.69 4.52
N ARG A 209 -15.47 0.48 5.46
CA ARG A 209 -14.09 0.96 5.30
C ARG A 209 -13.41 0.32 4.09
N LEU A 210 -13.56 -1.00 3.93
CA LEU A 210 -13.00 -1.73 2.80
C LEU A 210 -13.65 -1.28 1.49
N GLY A 211 -14.97 -1.05 1.46
CA GLY A 211 -15.67 -0.50 0.30
C GLY A 211 -15.09 0.85 -0.15
N LEU A 212 -14.88 1.78 0.79
CA LEU A 212 -14.25 3.07 0.51
C LEU A 212 -12.81 2.91 0.01
N LEU A 213 -12.04 1.99 0.59
CA LEU A 213 -10.68 1.71 0.16
C LEU A 213 -10.61 1.08 -1.23
N LEU A 214 -11.52 0.17 -1.57
CA LEU A 214 -11.61 -0.47 -2.88
C LEU A 214 -12.01 0.54 -3.97
N MET A 215 -12.98 1.42 -3.67
CA MET A 215 -13.35 2.53 -4.55
C MET A 215 -12.17 3.47 -4.77
N GLY A 216 -11.53 3.88 -3.67
CA GLY A 216 -10.34 4.72 -3.70
C GLY A 216 -9.23 4.11 -4.53
N ALA A 217 -8.95 2.82 -4.41
CA ALA A 217 -7.91 2.13 -5.17
C ALA A 217 -8.36 1.65 -6.56
N SER A 218 -9.54 2.01 -7.04
CA SER A 218 -10.16 1.53 -8.30
C SER A 218 -10.11 -0.01 -8.48
N ILE A 219 -10.18 -0.76 -7.37
CA ILE A 219 -10.21 -2.22 -7.36
C ILE A 219 -11.67 -2.68 -7.52
N ARG A 220 -11.97 -3.45 -8.57
CA ARG A 220 -13.29 -4.05 -8.78
C ARG A 220 -13.53 -5.18 -7.78
N GLY A 221 -14.69 -5.15 -7.13
CA GLY A 221 -15.16 -6.20 -6.22
C GLY A 221 -16.09 -5.65 -5.14
N SER A 222 -16.73 -6.55 -4.42
CA SER A 222 -17.52 -6.20 -3.23
C SER A 222 -16.71 -6.46 -1.97
N ALA A 223 -16.81 -5.58 -0.97
CA ALA A 223 -16.21 -5.81 0.34
C ALA A 223 -16.70 -7.12 0.99
N SER A 224 -17.91 -7.58 0.66
CA SER A 224 -18.47 -8.84 1.14
C SER A 224 -17.75 -10.11 0.63
N GLU A 225 -16.91 -10.00 -0.40
CA GLU A 225 -16.12 -11.12 -0.92
C GLU A 225 -14.88 -11.43 -0.08
N PHE A 226 -14.53 -10.52 0.83
CA PHE A 226 -13.34 -10.63 1.65
C PHE A 226 -13.64 -11.38 2.95
N ARG A 227 -12.58 -11.89 3.58
CA ARG A 227 -12.55 -12.36 4.96
C ARG A 227 -11.45 -11.62 5.69
N ARG A 228 -11.58 -11.48 7.01
CA ARG A 228 -10.50 -10.91 7.82
C ARG A 228 -9.64 -12.04 8.39
N ILE A 229 -8.34 -11.86 8.29
CA ILE A 229 -7.31 -12.74 8.81
C ILE A 229 -6.66 -11.97 9.96
N ILE A 230 -6.96 -12.40 11.18
CA ILE A 230 -6.62 -11.67 12.41
C ILE A 230 -6.11 -12.63 13.49
N PRO A 231 -5.38 -12.13 14.51
CA PRO A 231 -5.06 -12.93 15.68
C PRO A 231 -6.31 -13.48 16.35
N LYS A 232 -6.27 -14.75 16.77
CA LYS A 232 -7.34 -15.37 17.56
C LYS A 232 -7.63 -14.58 18.83
N ALA A 233 -6.59 -14.17 19.55
CA ALA A 233 -6.72 -13.38 20.77
C ALA A 233 -7.51 -12.08 20.55
N ARG A 234 -7.40 -11.48 19.36
CA ARG A 234 -8.17 -10.28 19.00
C ARG A 234 -9.65 -10.61 18.80
N LEU A 235 -9.97 -11.72 18.13
CA LEU A 235 -11.37 -12.14 17.99
C LEU A 235 -11.99 -12.47 19.35
N ASP A 236 -11.27 -13.21 20.20
CA ASP A 236 -11.74 -13.59 21.53
C ASP A 236 -12.02 -12.34 22.39
N ALA A 237 -11.12 -11.34 22.38
CA ALA A 237 -11.32 -10.07 23.08
C ALA A 237 -12.50 -9.26 22.52
N GLU A 238 -12.66 -9.28 21.20
CA GLU A 238 -13.76 -8.66 20.48
C GLU A 238 -15.13 -9.26 20.83
N GLU A 239 -15.20 -10.57 21.04
CA GLU A 239 -16.41 -11.28 21.47
C GLU A 239 -16.70 -11.09 22.96
N ALA A 240 -15.66 -11.09 23.80
CA ALA A 240 -15.78 -10.81 25.24
C ALA A 240 -16.30 -9.38 25.50
N GLY A 241 -15.79 -8.38 24.77
CA GLY A 241 -16.25 -6.99 24.86
C GLY A 241 -17.65 -6.77 24.29
N ALA A 242 -18.13 -7.62 23.37
CA ALA A 242 -19.52 -7.61 22.91
C ALA A 242 -20.50 -8.23 23.93
N GLY A 243 -19.97 -8.85 25.00
CA GLY A 243 -20.72 -9.45 26.10
C GLY A 243 -21.19 -8.45 27.16
N GLU A 244 -20.66 -7.22 27.20
CA GLU A 244 -21.13 -6.18 28.13
C GLU A 244 -22.13 -5.23 27.45
N ILE A 245 -23.35 -5.20 28.01
CA ILE A 245 -24.53 -4.39 27.65
C ILE A 245 -25.38 -4.98 26.50
N ARG A 246 -26.20 -5.99 26.84
CA ARG A 246 -27.57 -6.07 26.30
C ARG A 246 -28.50 -5.35 27.28
N PRO A 247 -28.91 -4.09 27.03
CA PRO A 247 -29.92 -3.46 27.86
C PRO A 247 -31.23 -4.21 27.59
N ASN A 248 -31.62 -5.03 28.55
CA ASN A 248 -32.88 -5.76 28.52
C ASN A 248 -33.98 -4.77 28.88
N TRP A 249 -34.47 -4.01 27.89
CA TRP A 249 -35.73 -3.29 28.05
C TRP A 249 -36.85 -4.32 27.91
N ARG A 250 -37.46 -4.68 29.05
CA ARG A 250 -38.82 -5.21 29.11
C ARG A 250 -39.79 -4.05 29.23
#